data_AF-A0A6L7MXT5-F1
#
_entry.id   AF-A0A6L7MXT5-F1
#
_cell.length_a   1.000
_cell.length_b   1.000
_cell.length_c   1.000
_cell.angle_alpha   90.00
_cell.angle_beta   90.00
_cell.angle_gamma   90.00
#
_symmetry.space_group_name_H-M   'P 1'
#
loop_
_entity.id
_entity.type
_entity.pdbx_description
1 polymer ?
#
loop_
_entity_poly.entity_id
_entity_poly.type
_entity_poly.pdbx_seq_one_letter_code
_entity_poly.pdbx_strand_id
1 'polypeptide(L)' 'MPIYEYRCESCGKVSTHLASINAIPTEVLCEHCAKPAPRILS' A
#
# COMPACT_ATOMS: atom_id res chain seq x y z
N MET A 1 -8.74 -11.75 -6.58
CA MET A 1 -8.60 -10.86 -5.40
C MET A 1 -8.20 -9.48 -5.93
N PRO A 2 -8.80 -8.39 -5.46
CA PRO A 2 -8.41 -7.04 -5.87
C PRO A 2 -6.98 -6.74 -5.44
N ILE A 3 -6.23 -6.07 -6.32
CA ILE A 3 -4.88 -5.57 -6.04
C ILE A 3 -5.04 -4.12 -5.62
N TYR A 4 -4.47 -3.75 -4.48
CA TYR A 4 -4.45 -2.38 -4.00
C TYR A 4 -3.04 -1.82 -4.10
N GLU A 5 -2.95 -0.57 -4.52
CA GLU A 5 -1.71 0.16 -4.63
C GLU A 5 -1.52 1.07 -3.41
N TYR A 6 -0.29 1.14 -2.93
CA TYR A 6 0.10 1.96 -1.78
C TYR A 6 1.33 2.74 -2.16
N ARG A 7 1.30 4.06 -2.00
CA ARG A 7 2.43 4.92 -2.35
C ARG A 7 3.14 5.35 -1.10
N CYS A 8 4.41 5.01 -0.99
CA CYS A 8 5.21 5.49 0.12
C CYS A 8 5.58 6.97 -0.09
N GLU A 9 5.21 7.83 0.85
CA GLU A 9 5.55 9.25 0.78
C GLU A 9 7.04 9.53 1.00
N SER A 10 7.75 8.61 1.66
CA SER A 10 9.17 8.80 1.97
C SER A 10 10.12 8.38 0.87
N CYS A 11 9.84 7.28 0.16
CA CYS A 11 10.70 6.80 -0.93
C CYS A 11 10.08 7.00 -2.32
N GLY A 12 8.80 7.39 -2.39
CA GLY A 12 8.07 7.61 -3.63
C GLY A 12 7.69 6.34 -4.38
N LYS A 13 8.10 5.15 -3.90
CA LYS A 13 7.80 3.87 -4.54
C LYS A 13 6.36 3.43 -4.26
N VAL A 14 5.81 2.69 -5.22
CA VAL A 14 4.48 2.08 -5.13
C VAL A 14 4.65 0.61 -4.79
N SER A 15 3.93 0.17 -3.75
CA SER A 15 3.84 -1.22 -3.34
C SER A 15 2.43 -1.73 -3.63
N THR A 16 2.32 -2.93 -4.20
CA THR A 16 1.05 -3.58 -4.50
C THR A 16 0.77 -4.67 -3.48
N HIS A 17 -0.36 -4.59 -2.77
CA HIS A 17 -0.81 -5.67 -1.89
C HIS A 17 -2.10 -6.29 -2.40
N LEU A 18 -2.10 -7.61 -2.41
CA LEU A 18 -3.28 -8.44 -2.60
C LEU A 18 -4.04 -8.47 -1.27
N ALA A 19 -5.19 -7.81 -1.22
CA ALA A 19 -6.06 -7.85 -0.05
C ALA A 19 -7.48 -8.22 -0.45
N SER A 20 -8.21 -8.84 0.47
CA SER A 20 -9.64 -9.09 0.27
C SER A 20 -10.41 -7.79 0.47
N ILE A 21 -11.55 -7.64 -0.20
CA ILE A 21 -12.37 -6.41 -0.12
C ILE A 21 -12.85 -6.11 1.32
N ASN A 22 -12.97 -7.14 2.16
CA ASN A 22 -13.35 -7.03 3.57
C ASN A 22 -12.18 -6.72 4.51
N ALA A 23 -10.94 -6.82 4.04
CA ALA A 23 -9.74 -6.68 4.85
C ALA A 23 -8.71 -5.81 4.11
N ILE A 24 -9.14 -4.63 3.68
CA ILE A 24 -8.27 -3.67 2.99
C ILE A 24 -7.57 -2.82 4.05
N PRO A 25 -6.25 -2.98 4.27
CA PRO A 25 -5.53 -2.10 5.17
C PRO A 25 -5.47 -0.68 4.59
N THR A 26 -5.67 0.34 5.42
CA THR A 26 -5.61 1.75 5.00
C THR A 26 -4.17 2.21 4.76
N GLU A 27 -3.23 1.63 5.51
CA GLU A 27 -1.79 1.88 5.45
C GLU A 27 -1.04 0.54 5.49
N VAL A 28 0.03 0.44 4.70
CA VAL A 28 0.94 -0.71 4.72
C VAL A 28 2.37 -0.23 4.88
N LEU A 29 3.24 -1.09 5.41
CA LEU A 29 4.67 -0.79 5.46
C LEU A 29 5.26 -0.97 4.06
N CYS A 30 5.95 0.06 3.56
CA CYS A 30 6.65 -0.02 2.29
C CYS A 30 7.79 -1.03 2.36
N GLU A 31 7.80 -2.00 1.46
CA GLU A 31 8.83 -3.06 1.38
C GLU A 31 10.25 -2.53 1.12
N HIS A 32 10.38 -1.28 0.67
CA HIS A 32 11.67 -0.68 0.33
C HIS A 32 12.30 0.16 1.44
N CYS A 33 11.49 0.69 2.36
CA CYS A 33 12.00 1.61 3.38
C CYS A 33 11.38 1.41 4.76
N ALA A 34 10.50 0.40 4.92
CA ALA A 34 9.80 0.06 6.15
C ALA A 34 9.04 1.24 6.79
N LYS A 35 8.62 2.21 5.97
CA LYS A 35 7.82 3.36 6.40
C LYS A 35 6.35 3.19 5.98
N PRO A 36 5.40 3.84 6.69
CA PRO A 36 4.00 3.78 6.31
C PRO A 36 3.78 4.35 4.90
N ALA A 37 3.02 3.61 4.11
CA ALA A 37 2.59 3.95 2.77
C ALA A 37 1.06 3.97 2.75
N PRO A 38 0.42 5.16 2.64
CA PRO A 38 -1.02 5.26 2.50
C PRO A 38 -1.48 4.62 1.18
N ARG A 39 -2.70 4.08 1.21
CA ARG A 39 -3.35 3.55 0.01
C ARG A 39 -3.62 4.67 -0.99
N ILE A 40 -3.23 4.44 -2.23
CA ILE A 40 -3.65 5.29 -3.36
C ILE A 40 -4.96 4.70 -3.89
N LEU A 41 -6.07 5.26 -3.42
CA LEU A 41 -7.37 5.11 -4.06
C LEU A 41 -7.37 6.07 -5.25
N SER A 42 -7.13 5.55 -6.45
CA SER A 42 -7.50 6.29 -7.66
C SER A 42 -8.98 6.17 -7.94
#